data_AF-A0A8E1RKR2-F1
#
_entry.id   AF-A0A8E1RKR2-F1
#
_cell.length_a   1.000
_cell.length_b   1.000
_cell.length_c   1.000
_cell.angle_alpha   90.00
_cell.angle_beta   90.00
_cell.angle_gamma   90.00
#
_symmetry.space_group_name_H-M   'P 1'
#
loop_
_entity.id
_entity.type
_entity.pdbx_description
1 polymer ?
#
loop_
_entity_poly.entity_id
_entity_poly.type
_entity_poly.pdbx_seq_one_letter_code
_entity_poly.pdbx_strand_id
1 'polypeptide(L)'
;MKLPPYFDFNQFNGIAEVLNDFPVTYINVINSIGNGLVVDPETESVVIKPKGGFGGLGGDYVKPTALANVRALRQRLNPEIPIIGTGGIKSGMDVFEHVLCGANLVQIGTAFGYEGTPIFERISKELKEIMDKKGYKTLDDFRGKLKTI
;
A
#
# COMPACT_ATOMS: atom_id res chain seq x y z
N MET A 1 6.30 -5.23 11.39
CA MET A 1 7.32 -5.58 10.36
C MET A 1 6.98 -4.88 9.04
N LYS A 2 7.95 -4.31 8.31
CA LYS A 2 7.73 -3.76 6.95
C LYS A 2 8.13 -4.79 5.90
N LEU A 3 7.18 -5.21 5.06
CA LEU A 3 7.39 -6.28 4.08
C LEU A 3 7.61 -5.71 2.66
N PRO A 4 8.42 -6.38 1.83
CA PRO A 4 8.46 -6.11 0.39
C PRO A 4 7.16 -6.57 -0.29
N PRO A 5 6.93 -6.20 -1.57
CA PRO A 5 5.85 -6.79 -2.35
C PRO A 5 6.15 -8.24 -2.72
N TYR A 6 5.11 -9.07 -2.68
CA TYR A 6 5.07 -10.41 -3.26
C TYR A 6 4.20 -10.41 -4.51
N PHE A 7 4.44 -11.38 -5.39
CA PHE A 7 3.81 -11.46 -6.72
C PHE A 7 3.25 -12.85 -7.04
N ASP A 8 3.46 -13.84 -6.16
CA ASP A 8 3.01 -15.22 -6.32
C ASP A 8 2.24 -15.71 -5.09
N PHE A 9 1.16 -16.48 -5.28
CA PHE A 9 0.33 -16.96 -4.17
C PHE A 9 1.04 -17.91 -3.22
N ASN A 10 2.05 -18.66 -3.66
CA ASN A 10 2.85 -19.48 -2.77
C ASN A 10 3.71 -18.61 -1.85
N GLN A 11 4.22 -17.47 -2.33
CA GLN A 11 4.92 -16.51 -1.49
C GLN A 11 3.99 -15.94 -0.42
N PHE A 12 2.76 -15.58 -0.79
CA PHE A 12 1.76 -15.09 0.15
C PHE A 12 1.39 -16.15 1.21
N ASN A 13 1.26 -17.42 0.81
CA ASN A 13 0.99 -18.52 1.74
C ASN A 13 2.16 -18.70 2.72
N GLY A 14 3.38 -18.82 2.21
CA GLY A 14 4.56 -19.07 3.04
C GLY A 14 4.84 -17.94 4.04
N ILE A 15 4.72 -16.67 3.62
CA ILE A 15 4.93 -15.56 4.57
C ILE A 15 3.80 -15.49 5.60
N ALA A 16 2.55 -15.75 5.23
CA ALA A 16 1.43 -15.68 6.15
C ALA A 16 1.47 -16.80 7.19
N GLU A 17 1.84 -18.03 6.80
CA GLU A 17 2.07 -19.16 7.70
C GLU A 17 3.07 -18.78 8.79
N VAL A 18 4.25 -18.30 8.39
CA VAL A 18 5.27 -17.84 9.34
C VAL A 18 4.72 -16.74 10.24
N LEU A 19 4.12 -15.68 9.68
CA LEU A 19 3.66 -14.54 10.48
C LEU A 19 2.54 -14.92 11.49
N ASN A 20 1.71 -15.91 11.18
CA ASN A 20 0.65 -16.38 12.06
C ASN A 20 1.18 -17.13 13.29
N ASP A 21 2.36 -17.75 13.18
CA ASP A 21 2.98 -18.53 14.26
C ASP A 21 3.76 -17.68 15.28
N PHE A 22 3.94 -16.38 15.00
CA PHE A 22 4.67 -15.46 15.88
C PHE A 22 3.79 -14.31 16.40
N PRO A 23 4.13 -13.73 17.56
CA PRO A 23 3.43 -12.58 18.11
C PRO A 23 3.77 -11.29 17.34
N VAL A 24 3.22 -11.14 16.14
CA VAL A 24 3.42 -9.97 15.27
C VAL A 24 2.43 -8.88 15.63
N THR A 25 2.91 -7.74 16.14
CA THR A 25 2.05 -6.60 16.52
C THR A 25 1.37 -5.94 15.33
N TYR A 26 2.05 -5.87 14.17
CA TYR A 26 1.49 -5.39 12.91
C TYR A 26 2.44 -5.70 11.76
N ILE A 27 1.90 -5.68 10.55
CA ILE A 27 2.68 -5.62 9.32
C ILE A 27 2.39 -4.34 8.54
N ASN A 28 3.36 -3.92 7.74
CA ASN A 28 3.23 -2.81 6.82
C ASN A 28 3.60 -3.29 5.42
N VAL A 29 2.68 -3.14 4.47
CA VAL A 29 2.79 -3.67 3.11
C VAL A 29 2.35 -2.62 2.11
N ILE A 30 3.17 -2.21 1.13
CA ILE A 30 4.47 -2.77 0.71
C ILE A 30 5.61 -1.76 0.90
N ASN A 31 6.83 -2.26 0.92
CA ASN A 31 8.01 -1.47 0.57
C ASN A 31 8.03 -1.22 -0.95
N SER A 32 9.00 -0.47 -1.46
CA SER A 32 9.13 -0.22 -2.89
C SER A 32 9.20 -1.52 -3.71
N ILE A 33 8.67 -1.49 -4.94
CA ILE A 33 8.95 -2.57 -5.92
C ILE A 33 10.43 -2.45 -6.30
N GLY A 34 11.20 -3.50 -6.01
CA GLY A 34 12.66 -3.46 -6.09
C GLY A 34 13.19 -3.46 -7.52
N ASN A 35 14.28 -2.74 -7.72
CA ASN A 35 15.12 -2.77 -8.93
C ASN A 35 14.39 -2.41 -10.23
N GLY A 36 13.51 -1.41 -10.19
CA GLY A 36 13.08 -0.74 -11.41
C GLY A 36 14.21 0.10 -12.02
N LEU A 37 14.07 0.44 -13.29
CA LEU A 37 14.99 1.29 -14.04
C LEU A 37 14.19 2.36 -14.77
N VAL A 38 14.59 3.62 -14.63
CA VAL A 38 14.01 4.74 -15.38
C VAL A 38 15.09 5.31 -16.27
N VAL A 39 14.78 5.40 -17.57
CA VAL A 39 15.66 5.88 -18.62
C VAL A 39 15.15 7.23 -19.10
N ASP A 40 16.05 8.20 -19.19
CA ASP A 40 15.82 9.44 -19.90
C ASP A 40 16.18 9.24 -21.38
N PRO A 41 15.18 9.28 -22.30
CA PRO A 41 15.42 9.02 -23.72
C PRO A 41 16.18 10.16 -24.42
N GLU A 42 16.16 11.39 -23.90
CA GLU A 42 16.86 12.52 -24.53
C GLU A 42 18.36 12.46 -24.27
N THR A 43 18.75 11.99 -23.08
CA THR A 43 20.15 11.85 -22.68
C THR A 43 20.69 10.42 -22.81
N GLU A 44 19.84 9.48 -23.24
CA GLU A 44 20.14 8.04 -23.32
C GLU A 44 20.74 7.49 -22.02
N SER A 45 20.27 7.96 -20.87
CA SER A 45 20.92 7.72 -19.57
C SER A 45 19.95 7.32 -18.46
N VAL A 46 20.50 6.81 -17.35
CA VAL A 46 19.74 6.51 -16.13
C VAL A 46 19.55 7.75 -15.28
N VAL A 47 18.39 7.86 -14.61
CA VAL A 47 18.04 9.07 -13.83
C VAL A 47 18.57 9.08 -12.39
N ILE A 48 19.20 8.01 -11.93
CA ILE A 48 19.87 7.93 -10.62
C ILE A 48 21.26 7.27 -10.74
N LYS A 49 22.22 7.74 -9.93
CA LYS A 49 23.62 7.26 -9.96
C LYS A 49 23.85 5.89 -9.28
N PRO A 50 23.32 5.62 -8.07
CA PRO A 50 23.63 4.36 -7.37
C PRO A 50 23.18 3.13 -8.16
N LYS A 51 23.90 2.01 -7.98
CA LYS A 51 23.59 0.71 -8.60
C LYS A 51 23.38 0.76 -10.13
N GLY A 52 24.01 1.70 -10.83
CA GLY A 52 23.84 1.85 -12.28
C GLY A 52 22.41 2.17 -12.71
N GLY A 53 21.65 2.92 -11.89
CA GLY A 53 20.29 3.33 -12.21
C GLY A 53 19.17 2.51 -11.56
N PHE A 54 19.49 1.32 -11.04
CA PHE A 54 18.49 0.44 -10.44
C PHE A 54 18.03 0.94 -9.07
N GLY A 55 16.72 1.16 -8.92
CA GLY A 55 16.12 1.73 -7.72
C GLY A 55 14.80 1.08 -7.32
N GLY A 56 14.29 1.44 -6.14
CA GLY A 56 12.96 1.05 -5.71
C GLY A 56 11.90 1.97 -6.32
N LEU A 57 10.86 1.40 -6.94
CA LEU A 57 9.73 2.16 -7.45
C LEU A 57 8.71 2.43 -6.35
N GLY A 58 8.14 3.63 -6.37
CA GLY A 58 7.04 4.08 -5.50
C GLY A 58 5.96 4.80 -6.31
N GLY A 59 5.08 5.52 -5.61
CA GLY A 59 4.03 6.32 -6.25
C GLY A 59 3.00 5.49 -7.01
N ASP A 60 2.41 6.07 -8.06
CA ASP A 60 1.30 5.50 -8.80
C ASP A 60 1.62 4.12 -9.38
N TYR A 61 2.86 3.90 -9.82
CA TYR A 61 3.32 2.65 -10.40
C TYR A 61 3.08 1.43 -9.51
N VAL A 62 3.09 1.62 -8.19
CA VAL A 62 3.00 0.50 -7.24
C VAL A 62 1.60 0.28 -6.68
N LYS A 63 0.62 1.16 -6.98
CA LYS A 63 -0.72 1.12 -6.37
C LYS A 63 -1.39 -0.25 -6.53
N PRO A 64 -1.50 -0.85 -7.72
CA PRO A 64 -2.20 -2.13 -7.88
C PRO A 64 -1.49 -3.26 -7.11
N THR A 65 -0.16 -3.30 -7.13
CA THR A 65 0.63 -4.27 -6.37
C THR A 65 0.42 -4.12 -4.86
N ALA A 66 0.36 -2.88 -4.37
CA ALA A 66 0.12 -2.60 -2.96
C ALA A 66 -1.27 -3.08 -2.51
N LEU A 67 -2.32 -2.78 -3.28
CA LEU A 67 -3.68 -3.25 -3.02
C LEU A 67 -3.76 -4.79 -3.02
N ALA A 68 -3.11 -5.43 -4.00
CA ALA A 68 -3.05 -6.90 -4.09
C ALA A 68 -2.38 -7.51 -2.85
N ASN A 69 -1.26 -6.93 -2.39
CA ASN A 69 -0.55 -7.43 -1.22
C ASN A 69 -1.34 -7.24 0.09
N VAL A 70 -1.96 -6.07 0.27
CA VAL A 70 -2.87 -5.83 1.41
C VAL A 70 -4.00 -6.86 1.42
N ARG A 71 -4.65 -7.06 0.27
CA ARG A 71 -5.78 -7.99 0.15
C ARG A 71 -5.36 -9.44 0.38
N ALA A 72 -4.29 -9.88 -0.28
CA ALA A 72 -3.83 -11.26 -0.22
C ALA A 72 -3.38 -11.64 1.21
N LEU A 73 -2.71 -10.74 1.91
CA LEU A 73 -2.29 -10.98 3.29
C LEU A 73 -3.46 -10.86 4.27
N ARG A 74 -4.39 -9.92 4.08
CA ARG A 74 -5.60 -9.88 4.91
C ARG A 74 -6.41 -11.18 4.83
N GLN A 75 -6.42 -11.87 3.70
CA GLN A 75 -7.10 -13.16 3.55
C GLN A 75 -6.43 -14.33 4.26
N ARG A 76 -5.14 -14.20 4.62
CA ARG A 76 -4.31 -15.31 5.11
C ARG A 76 -3.80 -15.13 6.53
N LEU A 77 -3.70 -13.88 6.99
CA LEU A 77 -3.24 -13.56 8.33
C LEU A 77 -4.36 -13.68 9.35
N ASN A 78 -3.98 -14.01 10.57
CA ASN A 78 -4.84 -13.91 11.74
C ASN A 78 -5.46 -12.51 11.80
N PRO A 79 -6.78 -12.38 12.08
CA PRO A 79 -7.49 -11.11 12.02
C PRO A 79 -6.91 -10.06 12.98
N GLU A 80 -6.33 -10.52 14.09
CA GLU A 80 -5.68 -9.69 15.11
C GLU A 80 -4.41 -9.01 14.62
N ILE A 81 -3.78 -9.48 13.53
CA ILE A 81 -2.59 -8.85 12.95
C ILE A 81 -3.05 -7.63 12.14
N PRO A 82 -2.79 -6.39 12.59
CA PRO A 82 -3.16 -5.20 11.86
C PRO A 82 -2.25 -5.02 10.65
N ILE A 83 -2.83 -4.49 9.57
CA ILE A 83 -2.13 -4.22 8.31
C ILE A 83 -2.08 -2.72 8.08
N ILE A 84 -0.87 -2.19 7.88
CA ILE A 84 -0.64 -0.83 7.38
C ILE A 84 -0.48 -0.92 5.85
N GLY A 85 -1.41 -0.36 5.09
CA GLY A 85 -1.35 -0.28 3.63
C GLY A 85 -0.44 0.86 3.16
N THR A 86 0.54 0.54 2.33
CA THR A 86 1.53 1.49 1.81
C THR A 86 1.75 1.27 0.32
N GLY A 87 1.65 2.32 -0.47
CA GLY A 87 1.98 2.30 -1.90
C GLY A 87 0.90 2.96 -2.75
N GLY A 88 1.30 3.96 -3.53
CA GLY A 88 0.42 4.64 -4.49
C GLY A 88 -0.73 5.45 -3.92
N ILE A 89 -0.62 5.91 -2.67
CA ILE A 89 -1.63 6.77 -2.04
C ILE A 89 -1.29 8.24 -2.32
N LYS A 90 -2.18 8.93 -3.05
CA LYS A 90 -2.13 10.38 -3.30
C LYS A 90 -3.46 11.11 -3.04
N SER A 91 -4.53 10.37 -2.78
CA SER A 91 -5.88 10.87 -2.54
C SER A 91 -6.63 10.08 -1.46
N GLY A 92 -7.73 10.64 -0.97
CA GLY A 92 -8.68 9.96 -0.08
C GLY A 92 -9.32 8.72 -0.72
N MET A 93 -9.45 8.69 -2.06
CA MET A 93 -9.92 7.50 -2.78
C MET A 93 -8.91 6.35 -2.66
N ASP A 94 -7.61 6.64 -2.76
CA ASP A 94 -6.58 5.61 -2.61
C ASP A 94 -6.59 5.05 -1.17
N VAL A 95 -6.82 5.90 -0.17
CA VAL A 95 -7.00 5.43 1.22
C VAL A 95 -8.24 4.55 1.34
N PHE A 96 -9.36 4.96 0.76
CA PHE A 96 -10.59 4.17 0.74
C PHE A 96 -10.35 2.78 0.14
N GLU A 97 -9.66 2.69 -1.00
CA GLU A 97 -9.33 1.42 -1.66
C GLU A 97 -8.42 0.52 -0.81
N HIS A 98 -7.39 1.08 -0.16
CA HIS A 98 -6.50 0.33 0.73
C HIS A 98 -7.26 -0.23 1.94
N VAL A 99 -8.12 0.57 2.57
CA VAL A 99 -8.95 0.12 3.69
C VAL A 99 -9.96 -0.93 3.21
N LEU A 100 -10.61 -0.73 2.06
CA LEU A 100 -11.53 -1.69 1.45
C LEU A 100 -10.85 -3.04 1.19
N CYS A 101 -9.56 -3.03 0.82
CA CYS A 101 -8.75 -4.25 0.66
C CYS A 101 -8.36 -4.93 1.99
N GLY A 102 -8.42 -4.22 3.11
CA GLY A 102 -8.17 -4.79 4.44
C GLY A 102 -7.17 -4.05 5.34
N ALA A 103 -6.71 -2.87 4.95
CA ALA A 103 -5.79 -2.08 5.76
C ALA A 103 -6.49 -1.46 6.99
N ASN A 104 -5.82 -1.50 8.15
CA ASN A 104 -6.22 -0.80 9.38
C ASN A 104 -5.71 0.64 9.40
N LEU A 105 -4.51 0.84 8.87
CA LEU A 105 -3.83 2.13 8.77
C LEU A 105 -3.25 2.28 7.37
N VAL A 106 -2.87 3.49 7.00
CA VAL A 106 -2.21 3.78 5.71
C VAL A 106 -0.96 4.62 5.90
N GLN A 107 0.02 4.46 5.01
CA GLN A 107 1.24 5.28 4.97
C GLN A 107 1.40 5.93 3.60
N ILE A 108 1.80 7.21 3.60
CA ILE A 108 2.02 8.01 2.39
C ILE A 108 3.52 8.27 2.23
N GLY A 109 4.08 7.88 1.07
CA GLY A 109 5.51 7.99 0.76
C GLY A 109 5.78 9.02 -0.33
N THR A 110 5.71 8.60 -1.59
CA THR A 110 6.03 9.45 -2.76
C THR A 110 5.24 10.75 -2.82
N ALA A 111 3.91 10.71 -2.59
CA ALA A 111 3.10 11.92 -2.60
C ALA A 111 3.46 12.87 -1.45
N PHE A 112 3.81 12.35 -0.27
CA PHE A 112 4.34 13.16 0.83
C PHE A 112 5.69 13.79 0.49
N GLY A 113 6.55 13.07 -0.24
CA GLY A 113 7.82 13.61 -0.73
C GLY A 113 7.67 14.82 -1.66
N TYR A 114 6.54 14.92 -2.38
CA TYR A 114 6.24 16.07 -3.25
C TYR A 114 5.44 17.17 -2.55
N GLU A 115 4.43 16.81 -1.75
CA GLU A 115 3.47 17.77 -1.18
C GLU A 115 3.82 18.22 0.24
N GLY A 116 4.62 17.45 0.98
CA GLY A 116 4.90 17.70 2.39
C GLY A 116 3.71 17.42 3.30
N THR A 117 3.68 18.05 4.48
CA THR A 117 2.66 17.82 5.52
C THR A 117 1.21 18.18 5.15
N PRO A 118 0.89 19.15 4.26
CA PRO A 118 -0.49 19.49 3.89
C PRO A 118 -1.30 18.30 3.33
N ILE A 119 -0.62 17.29 2.78
CA ILE A 119 -1.25 16.08 2.23
C ILE A 119 -2.17 15.38 3.22
N PHE A 120 -1.83 15.40 4.52
CA PHE A 120 -2.58 14.68 5.54
C PHE A 120 -3.96 15.29 5.77
N GLU A 121 -4.06 16.63 5.78
CA GLU A 121 -5.34 17.33 5.93
C GLU A 121 -6.23 17.11 4.70
N ARG A 122 -5.65 17.28 3.50
CA ARG A 122 -6.34 17.11 2.23
C ARG A 122 -6.92 15.70 2.08
N ILE A 123 -6.10 14.67 2.24
CA ILE A 123 -6.53 13.27 2.08
C ILE A 123 -7.55 12.87 3.16
N SER A 124 -7.42 13.39 4.39
CA SER A 124 -8.40 13.13 5.45
C SER A 124 -9.78 13.72 5.11
N LYS A 125 -9.81 14.93 4.53
CA LYS A 125 -11.04 15.56 4.05
C LYS A 125 -11.67 14.77 2.90
N GLU A 126 -10.87 14.42 1.88
CA GLU A 126 -11.33 13.63 0.74
C GLU A 126 -11.91 12.26 1.17
N LEU A 127 -11.27 11.57 2.12
CA LEU A 127 -11.77 10.30 2.64
C LEU A 127 -13.11 10.49 3.38
N LYS A 128 -13.23 11.54 4.19
CA LYS A 128 -14.47 11.86 4.91
C LYS A 128 -15.62 12.11 3.94
N GLU A 129 -15.39 12.87 2.87
CA GLU A 129 -16.40 13.11 1.83
C GLU A 129 -16.86 11.81 1.14
N ILE A 130 -15.93 10.88 0.88
CA ILE A 130 -16.25 9.55 0.34
C ILE A 130 -17.10 8.74 1.32
N MET A 131 -16.74 8.75 2.61
CA MET A 131 -17.47 8.07 3.67
C MET A 131 -18.89 8.62 3.82
N ASP A 132 -19.04 9.94 3.90
CA ASP A 132 -20.32 10.63 4.01
C ASP A 132 -21.23 10.29 2.81
N LYS A 133 -20.68 10.34 1.59
CA LYS A 133 -21.43 10.00 0.36
C LYS A 133 -21.91 8.54 0.33
N LYS A 134 -21.16 7.62 0.95
CA LYS A 134 -21.49 6.18 0.99
C LYS A 134 -22.27 5.78 2.24
N GLY A 135 -22.50 6.70 3.19
CA GLY A 135 -23.16 6.42 4.45
C GLY A 135 -22.30 5.62 5.45
N TYR A 136 -20.97 5.66 5.33
CA TYR A 136 -20.05 5.05 6.29
C TYR A 136 -19.71 6.03 7.42
N LYS A 137 -19.75 5.54 8.66
CA LYS A 137 -19.42 6.31 9.88
C LYS A 137 -18.03 6.00 10.40
N THR A 138 -17.57 4.76 10.21
CA THR A 138 -16.28 4.27 10.68
C THR A 138 -15.54 3.53 9.57
N LEU A 139 -14.22 3.37 9.72
CA LEU A 139 -13.45 2.55 8.79
C LEU A 139 -13.88 1.08 8.82
N ASP A 140 -14.37 0.58 9.95
CA ASP A 140 -14.82 -0.81 10.10
C ASP A 140 -16.11 -1.09 9.30
N ASP A 141 -16.84 -0.04 8.92
CA ASP A 141 -18.02 -0.17 8.07
C ASP A 141 -17.68 -0.69 6.67
N PHE A 142 -16.42 -0.55 6.23
CA PHE A 142 -15.98 -1.00 4.90
C PHE A 142 -14.63 -1.70 4.85
N ARG A 143 -13.84 -1.73 5.94
CA ARG A 143 -12.55 -2.42 5.97
C ARG A 143 -12.69 -3.89 5.56
N GLY A 144 -11.92 -4.30 4.56
CA GLY A 144 -11.90 -5.69 4.08
C GLY A 144 -13.19 -6.13 3.36
N LYS A 145 -14.14 -5.22 3.06
CA LYS A 145 -15.43 -5.54 2.42
C LYS A 145 -15.40 -5.42 0.89
N LEU A 146 -14.22 -5.57 0.28
CA LEU A 146 -14.07 -5.64 -1.18
C LEU A 146 -14.94 -6.78 -1.76
N LYS A 147 -15.84 -6.44 -2.69
CA LYS A 147 -16.71 -7.42 -3.37
C LYS A 147 -15.96 -8.13 -4.50
N THR A 148 -16.18 -9.43 -4.64
CA THR A 148 -15.70 -10.25 -5.77
C THR A 148 -16.88 -10.55 -6.71
N ILE A 149 -16.56 -10.79 -7.99
CA ILE A 149 -17.53 -11.15 -9.04
C ILE A 149 -17.44 -12.65 -9.29
#